data_AF-A0A7W7YRH4-F1
#
_entry.id   AF-A0A7W7YRH4-F1
#
_cell.length_a   1.000
_cell.length_b   1.000
_cell.length_c   1.000
_cell.angle_alpha   90.00
_cell.angle_beta   90.00
_cell.angle_gamma   90.00
#
_symmetry.space_group_name_H-M   'P 1'
#
loop_
_entity.id
_entity.type
_entity.pdbx_description
1 polymer ?
#
loop_
_entity_poly.entity_id
_entity_poly.type
_entity_poly.pdbx_seq_one_letter_code
_entity_poly.pdbx_strand_id
1 'polypeptide(L)'
;MRLFAAAAAMIALPLLSGCVSSEEQAAQDSAFCQSLGATAGNGLMECVMARDEQRENARYRRSMALIAAGNNINQMNQQQAMVNAMNRPVNTTCRRQGIYTNCTSY
;
A
#
# COMPACT_ATOMS: atom_id res chain seq x y z
N MET A 1 -17.49 40.48 -2.89
CA MET A 1 -17.56 39.34 -1.95
C MET A 1 -18.64 38.38 -2.42
N ARG A 2 -18.26 37.27 -3.04
CA ARG A 2 -19.15 36.14 -3.33
C ARG A 2 -18.41 34.88 -2.91
N LEU A 3 -18.94 34.23 -1.88
CA LEU A 3 -18.62 32.86 -1.50
C LEU A 3 -18.98 31.95 -2.68
N PHE A 4 -18.02 31.18 -3.17
CA PHE A 4 -18.31 29.98 -3.93
C PHE A 4 -17.47 28.83 -3.36
N ALA A 5 -18.21 27.94 -2.71
CA ALA A 5 -18.06 26.50 -2.71
C ALA A 5 -16.66 25.94 -2.38
N ALA A 6 -16.54 25.58 -1.11
CA ALA A 6 -15.77 24.42 -0.68
C ALA A 6 -16.13 23.20 -1.53
N ALA A 7 -15.21 22.76 -2.39
CA ALA A 7 -15.28 21.44 -3.04
C ALA A 7 -13.87 20.91 -3.38
N ALA A 8 -12.88 21.26 -2.55
CA ALA A 8 -11.50 20.81 -2.70
C ALA A 8 -10.97 20.25 -1.38
N ALA A 9 -11.64 19.24 -0.82
CA ALA A 9 -11.15 18.53 0.37
C ALA A 9 -11.87 17.20 0.68
N MET A 10 -12.27 16.39 -0.32
CA MET A 10 -12.93 15.10 -0.05
C MET A 10 -12.31 13.89 -0.74
N ILE A 11 -11.01 13.94 -1.08
CA ILE A 11 -10.25 12.73 -1.51
C ILE A 11 -8.84 12.73 -0.89
N ALA A 12 -8.67 13.37 0.26
CA ALA A 12 -7.51 13.18 1.11
C ALA A 12 -8.07 12.84 2.49
N LEU A 13 -7.72 11.66 3.01
CA LEU A 13 -7.94 11.15 4.39
C LEU A 13 -8.89 9.94 4.51
N PRO A 14 -8.41 8.74 4.16
CA PRO A 14 -8.59 7.57 5.01
C PRO A 14 -7.41 7.38 5.99
N LEU A 15 -6.45 8.31 6.05
CA LEU A 15 -5.22 8.19 6.85
C LEU A 15 -5.30 8.74 8.29
N LEU A 16 -6.43 9.28 8.74
CA LEU A 16 -6.58 9.84 10.09
C LEU A 16 -7.21 8.90 11.12
N SER A 17 -7.32 7.59 10.85
CA SER A 17 -7.72 6.62 11.88
C SER A 17 -6.56 6.20 12.81
N GLY A 18 -5.50 7.02 12.93
CA GLY A 18 -4.16 6.54 13.28
C GLY A 18 -3.50 7.08 14.55
N CYS A 19 -4.09 8.06 15.26
CA CYS A 19 -3.45 8.63 16.46
C CYS A 19 -4.37 8.54 17.68
N VAL A 20 -4.79 7.32 18.04
CA VAL A 20 -5.29 7.10 19.41
C VAL A 20 -4.06 7.05 20.31
N SER A 21 -4.04 7.83 21.38
CA SER A 21 -2.95 7.74 22.36
C SER A 21 -2.90 6.33 22.96
N SER A 22 -1.71 5.88 23.36
CA SER A 22 -1.54 4.55 23.98
C SER A 22 -2.43 4.38 25.22
N GLU A 23 -2.72 5.47 25.93
CA GLU A 23 -3.62 5.48 27.09
C GLU A 23 -5.09 5.27 26.70
N GLU A 24 -5.57 5.96 25.66
CA GLU A 24 -6.94 5.75 25.15
C GLU A 24 -7.12 4.33 24.60
N GLN A 25 -6.07 3.76 24.03
CA GLN A 25 -6.09 2.41 23.50
C GLN A 25 -6.20 1.36 24.63
N ALA A 26 -5.39 1.51 25.68
CA ALA A 26 -5.48 0.68 26.89
C ALA A 26 -6.83 0.80 27.60
N ALA A 27 -7.42 2.00 27.64
CA ALA A 27 -8.75 2.23 28.19
C ALA A 27 -9.86 1.53 27.37
N GLN A 28 -9.77 1.53 26.04
CA GLN A 28 -10.70 0.80 25.18
C GLN A 28 -10.55 -0.72 25.30
N ASP A 29 -9.34 -1.21 25.56
CA ASP A 29 -9.05 -2.64 25.73
C ASP A 29 -9.56 -3.19 27.04
N SER A 30 -9.30 -2.47 28.12
CA SER A 30 -9.89 -2.79 29.43
C SER A 30 -11.41 -2.72 29.40
N ALA A 31 -12.01 -1.69 28.80
CA ALA A 31 -13.48 -1.57 28.67
C ALA A 31 -14.09 -2.70 27.83
N PHE A 32 -13.45 -3.10 26.74
CA PHE A 32 -13.89 -4.22 25.91
C PHE A 32 -13.84 -5.54 26.68
N CYS A 33 -12.74 -5.81 27.38
CA CYS A 33 -12.60 -7.02 28.19
C CYS A 33 -13.63 -7.07 29.33
N GLN A 34 -13.91 -5.92 29.97
CA GLN A 34 -14.99 -5.80 30.95
C GLN A 34 -16.37 -6.09 30.34
N SER A 35 -16.62 -5.64 29.11
CA SER A 35 -17.90 -5.91 28.40
C SER A 35 -18.10 -7.39 28.06
N LEU A 36 -17.01 -8.15 27.91
CA LEU A 36 -17.03 -9.61 27.72
C LEU A 36 -17.17 -10.39 29.03
N GLY A 37 -17.27 -9.69 30.16
CA GLY A 37 -17.40 -10.29 31.49
C GLY A 37 -16.08 -10.59 32.19
N ALA A 38 -14.94 -10.14 31.64
CA ALA A 38 -13.67 -10.24 32.34
C ALA A 38 -13.64 -9.24 33.51
N THR A 39 -13.85 -9.75 34.73
CA THR A 39 -13.82 -8.95 35.95
C THR A 39 -12.39 -8.63 36.38
N ALA A 40 -12.22 -7.54 37.15
CA ALA A 40 -10.93 -7.05 37.62
C ALA A 40 -10.07 -8.16 38.27
N GLY A 41 -8.79 -8.25 37.85
CA GLY A 41 -7.84 -9.28 38.27
C GLY A 41 -7.16 -9.95 37.08
N ASN A 42 -6.77 -11.23 37.25
CA ASN A 42 -6.01 -11.99 36.23
C ASN A 42 -6.77 -12.14 34.91
N GLY A 43 -8.10 -12.34 34.95
CA GLY A 43 -8.89 -12.55 33.72
C GLY A 43 -9.00 -11.31 32.82
N LEU A 44 -8.98 -10.10 33.40
CA LEU A 44 -8.95 -8.86 32.63
C LEU A 44 -7.58 -8.68 31.95
N MET A 45 -6.51 -8.99 32.66
CA MET A 45 -5.15 -8.91 32.13
C MET A 45 -4.91 -9.93 31.01
N GLU A 46 -5.39 -11.17 31.17
CA GLU A 46 -5.34 -12.20 30.12
C GLU A 46 -6.10 -11.77 28.87
N CYS A 47 -7.28 -11.18 29.02
CA CYS A 47 -8.06 -10.68 27.88
C CYS A 47 -7.36 -9.52 27.16
N VAL A 48 -6.79 -8.57 27.89
CA VAL A 48 -6.04 -7.45 27.29
C VAL A 48 -4.81 -7.98 26.54
N MET A 49 -4.04 -8.88 27.16
CA MET A 49 -2.88 -9.49 26.50
C MET A 49 -3.25 -10.30 25.25
N ALA A 50 -4.32 -11.10 25.32
CA ALA A 50 -4.81 -11.84 24.15
C ALA A 50 -5.24 -10.89 23.01
N ARG A 51 -5.83 -9.75 23.35
CA ARG A 51 -6.22 -8.73 22.37
C ARG A 51 -5.00 -8.03 21.75
N ASP A 52 -4.00 -7.73 22.56
CA ASP A 52 -2.74 -7.15 22.08
C ASP A 52 -1.99 -8.12 21.17
N GLU A 53 -1.90 -9.39 21.54
CA GLU A 53 -1.28 -10.44 20.71
C GLU A 53 -2.00 -10.55 19.36
N GLN A 54 -3.34 -10.54 19.34
CA GLN A 54 -4.08 -10.56 18.08
C GLN A 54 -3.80 -9.34 17.20
N ARG A 55 -3.66 -8.16 17.80
CA ARG A 55 -3.34 -6.93 17.06
C ARG A 55 -1.93 -6.97 16.52
N GLU A 56 -0.97 -7.44 17.31
CA GLU A 56 0.41 -7.58 16.88
C GLU A 56 0.52 -8.58 15.72
N ASN A 57 -0.16 -9.72 15.82
CA ASN A 57 -0.21 -10.73 14.76
C ASN A 57 -0.90 -10.16 13.49
N ALA A 58 -1.95 -9.35 13.64
CA ALA A 58 -2.57 -8.65 12.52
C ALA A 58 -1.64 -7.60 11.88
N ARG A 59 -0.88 -6.84 12.68
CA ARG A 59 0.14 -5.90 12.20
C ARG A 59 1.25 -6.64 11.44
N TYR A 60 1.73 -7.76 11.97
CA TYR A 60 2.72 -8.63 11.35
C TYR A 60 2.22 -9.20 10.02
N ARG A 61 0.97 -9.68 9.95
CA ARG A 61 0.38 -10.16 8.68
C ARG A 61 0.26 -9.05 7.65
N ARG A 62 -0.12 -7.84 8.06
CA ARG A 62 -0.20 -6.69 7.15
C ARG A 62 1.18 -6.27 6.64
N SER A 63 2.20 -6.25 7.49
CA SER A 63 3.57 -5.92 7.05
C SER A 63 4.10 -6.98 6.07
N MET A 64 3.87 -8.26 6.33
CA MET A 64 4.23 -9.35 5.41
C MET A 64 3.48 -9.25 4.07
N ALA A 65 2.19 -8.91 4.09
CA ALA A 65 1.41 -8.69 2.87
C ALA A 65 1.92 -7.48 2.06
N LEU A 66 2.32 -6.40 2.73
CA LEU A 66 2.92 -5.22 2.08
C LEU A 66 4.28 -5.54 1.47
N ILE A 67 5.12 -6.32 2.14
CA ILE A 67 6.41 -6.79 1.62
C ILE A 67 6.20 -7.67 0.38
N ALA A 68 5.28 -8.63 0.45
CA ALA A 68 4.95 -9.50 -0.69
C ALA A 68 4.37 -8.72 -1.89
N ALA A 69 3.53 -7.71 -1.62
CA ALA A 69 3.00 -6.83 -2.66
C ALA A 69 4.10 -5.99 -3.32
N GLY A 70 5.03 -5.42 -2.53
CA GLY A 70 6.17 -4.65 -3.05
C GLY A 70 7.08 -5.48 -3.97
N ASN A 71 7.33 -6.75 -3.62
CA ASN A 71 8.12 -7.66 -4.45
C ASN A 71 7.42 -7.98 -5.79
N ASN A 72 6.10 -8.19 -5.80
CA ASN A 72 5.35 -8.44 -7.03
C ASN A 72 5.34 -7.21 -7.96
N ILE A 73 5.21 -6.00 -7.42
CA ILE A 73 5.24 -4.76 -8.21
C ILE A 73 6.60 -4.60 -8.90
N ASN A 74 7.70 -4.87 -8.20
CA ASN A 74 9.04 -4.78 -8.78
C ASN A 74 9.26 -5.81 -9.91
N GLN A 75 8.77 -7.04 -9.74
CA GLN A 75 8.88 -8.06 -10.79
C GLN A 75 8.03 -7.72 -12.03
N MET A 76 6.81 -7.23 -11.83
CA MET A 76 5.95 -6.77 -12.93
C MET A 76 6.57 -5.61 -13.71
N ASN A 77 7.15 -4.62 -13.02
CA ASN A 77 7.83 -3.50 -13.67
C ASN A 77 9.01 -3.96 -14.53
N GLN A 78 9.80 -4.93 -14.06
CA GLN A 78 10.92 -5.48 -14.84
C GLN A 78 10.43 -6.25 -16.08
N GLN A 79 9.38 -7.06 -15.95
CA GLN A 79 8.79 -7.77 -17.09
C GLN A 79 8.23 -6.80 -18.13
N GLN A 80 7.53 -5.74 -17.69
CA GLN A 80 6.94 -4.77 -18.61
C GLN A 80 8.00 -3.92 -19.31
N ALA A 81 9.10 -3.57 -18.63
CA ALA A 81 10.24 -2.92 -19.27
C ALA A 81 10.87 -3.80 -20.36
N MET A 82 10.98 -5.12 -20.14
CA MET A 82 11.52 -6.06 -21.11
C MET A 82 10.60 -6.22 -22.34
N VAL A 83 9.28 -6.30 -22.14
CA VAL A 83 8.29 -6.37 -23.23
C VAL A 83 8.31 -5.09 -24.08
N ASN A 84 8.40 -3.93 -23.44
CA ASN A 84 8.48 -2.65 -24.14
C ASN A 84 9.79 -2.50 -24.92
N ALA A 85 10.89 -3.10 -24.46
CA ALA A 85 12.14 -3.12 -25.19
C ALA A 85 12.07 -4.02 -26.43
N MET A 86 11.42 -5.18 -26.33
CA MET A 86 11.28 -6.11 -27.47
C MET A 86 10.30 -5.62 -28.55
N ASN A 87 9.24 -4.92 -28.16
CA ASN A 87 8.23 -4.39 -29.09
C ASN A 87 8.49 -2.97 -29.57
N ARG A 88 9.70 -2.43 -29.35
CA ARG A 88 10.02 -1.07 -29.79
C ARG A 88 10.07 -1.06 -31.33
N PRO A 89 9.23 -0.27 -32.02
CA PRO A 89 9.27 -0.19 -33.47
C PRO A 89 10.62 0.38 -33.91
N VAL A 90 11.41 -0.44 -34.59
CA VAL A 90 12.71 -0.07 -35.14
C VAL A 90 12.47 0.73 -36.41
N ASN A 91 12.90 1.99 -36.43
CA ASN A 91 12.63 2.85 -37.56
C ASN A 91 13.72 2.61 -38.61
N THR A 92 13.38 1.86 -39.66
CA THR A 92 14.32 1.57 -40.75
C THR A 92 14.14 2.59 -41.86
N THR A 93 15.18 3.35 -42.14
CA THR A 93 15.21 4.31 -43.24
C THR A 93 16.14 3.83 -44.33
N CYS A 94 15.68 3.85 -45.58
CA CYS A 94 16.48 3.44 -46.74
C CYS A 94 16.72 4.64 -47.66
N ARG A 95 17.98 4.83 -48.07
CA ARG A 95 18.36 5.82 -49.09
C ARG A 95 19.08 5.15 -50.24
N ARG A 96 18.75 5.58 -51.45
CA ARG A 96 19.42 5.19 -52.69
C ARG A 96 20.63 6.08 -52.92
N GLN A 97 21.80 5.48 -53.10
CA GLN A 97 23.05 6.16 -53.46
C GLN A 97 23.58 5.51 -54.74
N GLY A 98 23.32 6.16 -55.88
CA GLY A 98 23.60 5.59 -57.20
C GLY A 98 22.76 4.34 -57.48
N ILE A 99 23.43 3.22 -57.77
CA ILE A 99 22.79 1.91 -58.01
C ILE A 99 22.56 1.09 -56.73
N TYR A 100 23.09 1.52 -55.58
CA TYR A 100 22.97 0.82 -54.30
C TYR A 100 21.87 1.43 -53.42
N THR A 101 21.23 0.58 -52.60
CA THR A 101 20.28 1.01 -51.57
C THR A 101 20.87 0.68 -50.21
N ASN A 102 21.12 1.71 -49.39
CA ASN A 102 21.58 1.54 -48.02
C ASN A 102 20.40 1.77 -47.07
N CYS A 103 20.17 0.81 -46.18
CA CYS A 103 19.17 0.91 -45.13
C CYS A 103 19.86 1.01 -43.77
N THR A 104 19.35 1.88 -42.92
CA THR A 104 19.82 2.07 -41.54
C THR A 104 18.62 2.00 -40.61
N SER A 105 18.73 1.12 -39.61
CA SER A 105 17.72 0.87 -38.59
C SER A 105 18.14 1.54 -37.27
N TYR A 106 17.24 2.30 -36.66
CA TYR A 106 17.42 3.01 -35.38
C TYR A 106 16.43 2.54 -34.32
#